data_AF-X1JPV1-F1
#
_entry.id   AF-X1JPV1-F1
#
_cell.length_a   1.000
_cell.length_b   1.000
_cell.length_c   1.000
_cell.angle_alpha   90.00
_cell.angle_beta   90.00
_cell.angle_gamma   90.00
#
_symmetry.space_group_name_H-M   'P 1'
#
loop_
_entity.id
_entity.type
_entity.pdbx_description
1 polymer ?
#
loop_
_entity_poly.entity_id
_entity_poly.type
_entity_poly.pdbx_seq_one_letter_code
_entity_poly.pdbx_strand_id
1 'polypeptide(L)'
;GMSQPHPALPRGTRIKVGTAAPLEQILFGPATVTDGTQNLVGALRTSMGICGARSIKEMHKVKMIIAPAIKTEGKYFQAAQSTP
;
A
#
# COMPACT_ATOMS: atom_id res chain seq x y z
N GLY A 1 12.77 11.27 -5.83
CA GLY A 1 14.13 11.70 -5.45
C GLY A 1 14.74 10.79 -4.41
N MET A 2 14.83 9.48 -4.67
CA MET A 2 15.39 8.48 -3.73
C MET A 2 16.04 7.32 -4.51
N SER A 3 16.58 7.55 -5.71
CA SER A 3 17.05 6.44 -6.55
C SER A 3 18.47 5.98 -6.25
N GLN A 4 19.37 6.80 -5.71
CA GLN A 4 20.71 6.36 -5.31
C GLN A 4 21.30 7.19 -4.16
N PRO A 5 21.73 6.56 -3.05
CA PRO A 5 22.55 7.23 -2.04
C PRO A 5 23.96 7.42 -2.61
N HIS A 6 24.27 8.63 -3.07
CA HIS A 6 25.59 8.98 -3.58
C HIS A 6 26.42 9.68 -2.49
N PRO A 7 27.63 9.20 -2.14
CA PRO A 7 28.42 9.74 -1.04
C PRO A 7 28.72 11.23 -1.16
N ALA A 8 28.98 11.72 -2.38
CA ALA A 8 29.31 13.13 -2.61
C ALA A 8 28.09 14.00 -3.01
N LEU A 9 26.91 13.39 -3.18
CA LEU A 9 25.69 14.10 -3.59
C LEU A 9 24.52 13.43 -2.86
N PRO A 10 24.15 13.87 -1.64
CA PRO A 10 23.08 13.23 -0.88
C PRO A 10 21.74 13.42 -1.61
N ARG A 11 21.42 12.51 -2.52
CA ARG A 11 20.17 12.47 -3.31
C ARG A 11 19.18 11.44 -2.75
N GLY A 12 19.41 10.93 -1.55
CA GLY A 12 18.51 10.03 -0.85
C GLY A 12 19.02 9.65 0.53
N THR A 13 18.11 9.56 1.50
CA THR A 13 18.38 9.11 2.87
C THR A 13 18.23 7.60 2.94
N ARG A 14 19.24 6.88 3.45
CA ARG A 14 19.08 5.45 3.77
C ARG A 14 18.23 5.31 5.03
N ILE A 15 17.20 4.47 4.94
CA ILE A 15 16.34 4.10 6.08
C ILE A 15 16.37 2.58 6.26
N LYS A 16 16.29 2.13 7.51
CA LYS A 16 16.18 0.71 7.84
C LYS A 16 14.70 0.35 7.87
N VAL A 17 14.26 -0.54 6.97
CA VAL A 17 12.85 -0.91 6.81
C VAL A 17 12.45 -2.21 7.52
N GLY A 18 13.42 -3.02 7.96
CA GLY A 18 13.16 -4.32 8.60
C GLY A 18 12.62 -5.38 7.64
N THR A 19 12.10 -6.48 8.20
CA THR A 19 11.45 -7.58 7.46
C THR A 19 10.04 -7.75 8.01
N ALA A 20 9.02 -7.64 7.16
CA ALA A 20 7.62 -7.74 7.58
C ALA A 20 7.11 -9.20 7.63
N ALA A 21 7.45 -10.02 6.62
CA ALA A 21 7.05 -11.43 6.50
C ALA A 21 7.88 -12.12 5.38
N PRO A 22 7.81 -13.46 5.25
CA PRO A 22 8.31 -14.16 4.07
C PRO A 22 7.69 -13.63 2.77
N LEU A 23 8.44 -13.69 1.67
CA LEU A 23 7.99 -13.15 0.37
C LEU A 23 6.65 -13.76 -0.09
N GLU A 24 6.47 -15.07 0.11
CA GLU A 24 5.23 -15.77 -0.22
C GLU A 24 4.03 -15.19 0.54
N GLN A 25 4.18 -14.92 1.85
CA GLN A 25 3.14 -14.31 2.66
C GLN A 25 2.88 -12.85 2.28
N ILE A 26 3.93 -12.09 1.92
CA ILE A 26 3.79 -10.72 1.43
C ILE A 26 2.96 -10.70 0.15
N LEU A 27 3.23 -11.60 -0.80
CA LEU A 27 2.56 -11.60 -2.10
C LEU A 27 1.19 -12.26 -2.04
N PHE A 28 1.07 -13.42 -1.40
CA PHE A 28 -0.08 -14.32 -1.53
C PHE A 28 -0.85 -14.54 -0.21
N GLY A 29 -0.31 -14.05 0.92
CA GLY A 29 -0.93 -14.20 2.23
C GLY A 29 -0.71 -15.57 2.89
N PRO A 30 -1.48 -15.91 3.94
CA PRO A 30 -2.53 -15.09 4.54
C PRO A 30 -1.99 -13.82 5.20
N ALA A 31 -2.79 -12.75 5.20
CA ALA A 31 -2.45 -11.55 5.94
C ALA A 31 -2.78 -11.75 7.43
N THR A 32 -1.79 -11.57 8.30
CA THR A 32 -1.97 -11.64 9.77
C THR A 32 -2.02 -10.26 10.41
N VAL A 33 -1.81 -9.21 9.62
CA VAL A 33 -1.80 -7.80 10.02
C VAL A 33 -2.72 -7.00 9.10
N THR A 34 -3.26 -5.89 9.61
CA THR A 34 -4.25 -5.05 8.92
C THR A 34 -3.67 -3.81 8.23
N ASP A 35 -2.35 -3.62 8.30
CA ASP A 35 -1.64 -2.46 7.76
C ASP A 35 -1.40 -2.51 6.23
N GLY A 36 -1.82 -3.60 5.58
CA GLY A 36 -1.68 -3.78 4.13
C GLY A 36 -0.26 -4.18 3.68
N THR A 37 0.62 -4.61 4.59
CA THR A 37 1.98 -5.07 4.25
C THR A 37 2.03 -6.51 3.73
N GLN A 38 0.92 -7.24 3.78
CA GLN A 38 0.82 -8.66 3.42
C GLN A 38 -0.34 -8.93 2.47
N ASN A 39 -0.28 -10.05 1.74
CA ASN A 39 -1.28 -10.48 0.76
C ASN A 39 -1.60 -9.46 -0.34
N LEU A 40 -0.56 -8.91 -0.98
CA LEU A 40 -0.69 -7.88 -2.01
C LEU A 40 -1.51 -8.34 -3.23
N VAL A 41 -1.37 -9.60 -3.64
CA VAL A 41 -2.11 -10.17 -4.77
C VAL A 41 -3.59 -10.35 -4.42
N GLY A 42 -3.89 -10.80 -3.20
CA GLY A 42 -5.27 -10.88 -2.70
C GLY A 42 -5.92 -9.50 -2.64
N ALA A 43 -5.21 -8.51 -2.10
CA ALA A 43 -5.67 -7.12 -2.04
C ALA A 43 -5.98 -6.56 -3.43
N LEU A 44 -5.08 -6.78 -4.40
CA LEU A 44 -5.30 -6.37 -5.79
C LEU A 44 -6.52 -7.06 -6.41
N ARG A 45 -6.68 -8.37 -6.24
CA ARG A 45 -7.83 -9.12 -6.77
C ARG A 45 -9.15 -8.63 -6.18
N THR A 46 -9.20 -8.38 -4.88
CA THR A 46 -10.38 -7.81 -4.21
C THR A 46 -10.70 -6.42 -4.74
N SER A 47 -9.69 -5.56 -4.89
CA SER A 47 -9.87 -4.22 -5.48
C SER A 47 -10.38 -4.29 -6.92
N MET A 48 -9.82 -5.17 -7.75
CA MET A 48 -10.28 -5.40 -9.12
C MET A 48 -11.74 -5.89 -9.16
N GLY A 49 -12.13 -6.78 -8.24
CA GLY A 49 -13.52 -7.24 -8.11
C GLY A 49 -14.49 -6.11 -7.77
N ILE A 50 -14.13 -5.24 -6.81
CA ILE A 50 -14.93 -4.08 -6.42
C ILE A 50 -15.07 -3.08 -7.59
N CYS A 51 -14.00 -2.88 -8.34
CA CYS A 51 -13.99 -1.97 -9.48
C CYS A 51 -14.57 -2.57 -10.78
N GLY A 52 -14.98 -3.84 -10.76
CA GLY A 52 -15.51 -4.53 -11.95
C GLY A 52 -14.47 -4.77 -13.05
N ALA A 53 -13.19 -4.85 -12.71
CA ALA A 53 -12.09 -5.07 -13.65
C ALA A 53 -11.69 -6.55 -13.69
N ARG A 54 -11.83 -7.20 -14.85
CA ARG A 54 -11.44 -8.61 -15.05
C ARG A 54 -9.95 -8.77 -15.39
N SER A 55 -9.33 -7.71 -15.93
CA SER A 55 -7.93 -7.69 -16.34
C SER A 55 -7.20 -6.45 -15.85
N ILE A 56 -5.87 -6.51 -15.78
CA ILE A 56 -5.03 -5.33 -15.42
C ILE A 56 -5.26 -4.18 -16.42
N LYS A 57 -5.48 -4.50 -17.69
CA LYS A 57 -5.79 -3.49 -18.72
C LYS A 57 -7.12 -2.78 -18.46
N GLU A 58 -8.13 -3.49 -17.95
CA GLU A 58 -9.39 -2.88 -17.51
C GLU A 58 -9.20 -2.05 -16.24
N MET A 59 -8.39 -2.54 -15.28
CA MET A 59 -8.08 -1.83 -14.04
C MET A 59 -7.47 -0.44 -14.33
N HIS A 60 -6.61 -0.32 -15.35
CA HIS A 60 -6.05 0.97 -15.78
C HIS A 60 -7.10 1.98 -16.29
N LYS A 61 -8.31 1.53 -16.66
CA LYS A 61 -9.41 2.36 -17.18
C LYS A 61 -10.48 2.68 -16.14
N VAL A 62 -10.37 2.13 -14.92
CA VAL A 62 -11.34 2.35 -13.86
C VAL A 62 -11.41 3.84 -13.50
N LYS A 63 -12.62 4.32 -13.18
CA LYS A 63 -12.86 5.70 -12.78
C LYS A 63 -12.09 6.02 -11.50
N MET A 64 -11.17 6.97 -11.56
CA MET A 64 -10.48 7.51 -10.40
C MET A 64 -11.31 8.64 -9.79
N ILE A 65 -11.48 8.60 -8.46
CA ILE A 65 -12.11 9.67 -7.69
C ILE A 65 -11.03 10.32 -6.85
N ILE A 66 -10.86 11.64 -6.98
CA ILE A 66 -9.94 12.42 -6.15
C ILE A 66 -10.73 12.94 -4.96
N ALA A 67 -10.41 12.45 -3.76
CA ALA A 67 -11.03 12.87 -2.51
C ALA A 67 -9.99 13.60 -1.63
N PRO A 68 -9.88 14.95 -1.70
CA PRO A 68 -8.87 15.71 -0.95
C PRO A 68 -8.95 15.48 0.57
N ALA A 69 -10.16 15.32 1.11
CA ALA A 69 -10.44 15.14 2.53
C ALA A 69 -10.18 13.70 3.05
N ILE A 70 -9.88 12.73 2.17
CA ILE A 70 -9.72 11.33 2.58
C ILE A 70 -8.53 11.14 3.54
N LYS A 71 -7.56 12.05 3.48
CA LYS A 71 -6.40 12.07 4.38
C LYS A 71 -6.77 12.45 5.81
N THR A 72 -7.85 13.21 6.00
CA THR A 72 -8.26 13.72 7.31
C THR A 72 -9.41 12.91 7.89
N GLU A 73 -10.44 12.57 7.11
CA GLU A 73 -11.66 11.96 7.66
C GLU A 73 -11.41 10.52 8.14
N GLY A 74 -11.00 9.61 7.24
CA GLY A 74 -10.83 8.20 7.60
C GLY A 74 -9.63 7.93 8.51
N LYS A 75 -8.54 8.67 8.32
CA LYS A 75 -7.33 8.53 9.15
C LYS A 75 -7.49 9.11 10.55
N TYR A 76 -8.30 10.15 10.73
CA TYR A 76 -8.63 10.65 12.07
C TYR A 76 -9.30 9.56 12.90
N PHE A 77 -10.29 8.85 12.33
CA PHE A 77 -10.94 7.74 13.03
C PHE A 77 -10.01 6.54 13.26
N GLN A 78 -9.13 6.20 12.31
CA GLN A 78 -8.11 5.15 12.51
C GLN A 78 -7.10 5.52 13.61
N ALA A 79 -6.63 6.78 13.63
CA ALA A 79 -5.72 7.27 14.66
C ALA A 79 -6.40 7.32 16.04
N ALA A 80 -7.66 7.74 16.11
CA ALA A 80 -8.44 7.73 17.35
C ALA A 80 -8.64 6.31 17.91
N GLN A 81 -8.85 5.32 17.04
CA GLN A 81 -8.95 3.90 17.41
C GLN A 81 -7.62 3.26 17.82
N SER A 82 -6.48 3.92 17.56
CA SER A 82 -5.14 3.44 17.91
C SER A 82 -4.72 3.73 19.36
N THR A 83 -5.68 4.12 20.22
CA THR A 83 -5.44 4.39 21.65
C THR A 83 -5.63 3.08 22.43
N PRO A 84 -4.71 2.71 23.34
CA PRO A 84 -4.77 1.43 24.10
C PRO A 84 -6.01 1.28 24.96
#